data_AF-A0AAV6W2M9-F1
#
_entry.id   AF-A0AAV6W2M9-F1
#
_cell.length_a   1.000
_cell.length_b   1.000
_cell.length_c   1.000
_cell.angle_alpha   90.00
_cell.angle_beta   90.00
_cell.angle_gamma   90.00
#
_symmetry.space_group_name_H-M   'P 1'
#
loop_
_entity.id
_entity.type
_entity.pdbx_description
1 polymer ?
#
loop_
_entity_poly.entity_id
_entity_poly.type
_entity_poly.pdbx_seq_one_letter_code
_entity_poly.pdbx_strand_id
1 'polypeptide(L)'
;MSNLINGFFMTFDKLREMEIFSVDDLLSIILLYGIPDSFENFRCAIESRDTLPSADALKIKILEESESRRGGESLTTRYPERLFIFKKI
;
A
#
# COMPACT_ATOMS: atom_id res chain seq x y z
N MET A 1 -7.18 -7.83 5.10
CA MET A 1 -6.02 -7.32 4.33
C MET A 1 -4.75 -8.11 4.58
N SER A 2 -4.39 -8.39 5.84
CA SER A 2 -3.15 -9.10 6.20
C SER A 2 -2.94 -10.45 5.49
N ASN A 3 -4.00 -11.26 5.31
CA ASN A 3 -3.92 -12.53 4.58
C ASN A 3 -3.56 -12.34 3.09
N LEU A 4 -4.10 -11.30 2.44
CA LEU A 4 -3.81 -11.00 1.03
C LEU A 4 -2.34 -10.60 0.87
N ILE A 5 -1.84 -9.71 1.73
CA ILE A 5 -0.44 -9.29 1.73
C ILE A 5 0.48 -10.48 2.02
N ASN A 6 0.18 -11.29 3.03
CA ASN A 6 1.01 -12.44 3.37
C ASN A 6 1.04 -13.47 2.22
N GLY A 7 -0.09 -13.77 1.60
CA GLY A 7 -0.16 -14.66 0.44
C GLY A 7 0.61 -14.12 -0.78
N PHE A 8 0.58 -12.80 -0.99
CA PHE A 8 1.35 -12.13 -2.02
C PHE A 8 2.86 -12.32 -1.82
N PHE A 9 3.38 -11.96 -0.64
CA PHE A 9 4.80 -12.07 -0.34
C PHE A 9 5.28 -13.53 -0.34
N MET A 10 4.48 -14.48 0.17
CA MET A 10 4.80 -15.91 0.07
C MET A 10 4.90 -16.41 -1.37
N THR A 11 4.07 -15.89 -2.28
CA THR A 11 4.13 -16.25 -3.70
C THR A 11 5.38 -15.64 -4.33
N PHE A 12 5.66 -14.38 -4.00
CA PHE A 12 6.83 -13.69 -4.52
C PHE A 12 8.15 -14.28 -4.03
N ASP A 13 8.25 -14.68 -2.76
CA ASP A 13 9.45 -15.34 -2.23
C ASP A 13 9.75 -16.63 -2.99
N LYS A 14 8.72 -17.44 -3.31
CA LYS A 14 8.88 -18.62 -4.17
C LYS A 14 9.33 -18.28 -5.59
N LEU A 15 8.81 -17.20 -6.18
CA LEU A 15 9.24 -16.74 -7.51
C LEU A 15 10.70 -16.26 -7.51
N ARG A 16 11.13 -15.63 -6.41
CA ARG A 16 12.52 -15.21 -6.18
C ARG A 16 13.44 -16.41 -6.01
N GLU A 17 13.02 -17.44 -5.26
CA GLU A 17 13.76 -18.70 -5.11
C GLU A 17 13.97 -19.42 -6.45
N MET A 18 13.05 -19.25 -7.39
CA MET A 18 13.16 -19.80 -8.75
C MET A 18 13.95 -18.90 -9.71
N GLU A 19 14.52 -17.79 -9.23
CA GLU A 19 15.21 -16.75 -10.03
C GLU A 19 14.36 -16.17 -11.18
N ILE A 20 13.03 -16.24 -11.07
CA ILE A 20 12.09 -15.77 -12.10
C ILE A 20 11.93 -14.24 -12.05
N PHE A 21 12.21 -13.62 -10.90
CA PHE A 21 11.93 -12.20 -10.65
C PHE A 21 13.03 -11.53 -9.81
N SER A 22 13.68 -10.48 -10.34
CA SER A 22 14.74 -9.74 -9.64
C SER A 22 14.57 -8.21 -9.64
N VAL A 23 13.39 -7.69 -9.97
CA VAL A 23 13.15 -6.23 -10.04
C VAL A 23 12.26 -5.81 -8.87
N ASP A 24 12.86 -5.23 -7.84
CA ASP A 24 12.15 -4.78 -6.64
C ASP A 24 11.12 -3.67 -6.93
N ASP A 25 11.33 -2.84 -7.96
CA ASP A 25 10.35 -1.83 -8.38
C ASP A 25 9.10 -2.48 -9.00
N LEU A 26 9.28 -3.59 -9.72
CA LEU A 26 8.16 -4.33 -10.30
C LEU A 26 7.33 -5.00 -9.19
N LEU A 27 7.96 -5.44 -8.11
CA LEU A 27 7.26 -5.95 -6.93
C LEU A 27 6.32 -4.90 -6.33
N SER A 28 6.78 -3.66 -6.18
CA SER A 28 5.94 -2.56 -5.68
C SER A 28 4.74 -2.29 -6.58
N ILE A 29 4.94 -2.32 -7.91
CA ILE A 29 3.86 -2.13 -8.89
C ILE A 29 2.84 -3.26 -8.79
N ILE A 30 3.29 -4.52 -8.81
CA ILE A 30 2.39 -5.68 -8.74
C ILE A 30 1.64 -5.67 -7.40
N LEU A 31 2.29 -5.31 -6.29
CA LEU A 31 1.64 -5.17 -4.99
C LEU A 31 0.58 -4.07 -5.02
N LEU A 32 0.87 -2.90 -5.61
CA LEU A 32 -0.06 -1.78 -5.69
C LEU A 32 -1.31 -2.11 -6.52
N TYR A 33 -1.16 -2.85 -7.61
CA TYR A 33 -2.29 -3.27 -8.46
C TYR A 33 -2.95 -4.58 -8.03
N GLY A 34 -2.31 -5.35 -7.13
CA GLY A 34 -2.83 -6.60 -6.56
C GLY A 34 -3.78 -6.42 -5.37
N ILE A 35 -3.96 -5.19 -4.87
CA ILE A 35 -4.94 -4.89 -3.81
C ILE A 35 -6.36 -4.71 -4.37
N PRO A 36 -7.41 -4.91 -3.55
CA PRO A 36 -8.79 -4.78 -4.00
C PRO A 36 -9.13 -3.38 -4.52
N ASP A 37 -10.06 -3.29 -5.48
CA ASP A 37 -10.48 -2.01 -6.08
C ASP A 37 -11.05 -1.01 -5.07
N SER A 38 -11.54 -1.48 -3.92
CA SER A 38 -11.95 -0.58 -2.83
C SER A 38 -10.82 0.35 -2.35
N PHE A 39 -9.55 0.02 -2.63
CA PHE A 39 -8.38 0.84 -2.34
C PHE A 39 -8.01 1.81 -3.49
N GLU A 40 -8.89 2.09 -4.44
CA GLU A 40 -8.64 3.02 -5.56
C GLU A 40 -8.07 4.38 -5.12
N ASN A 41 -8.68 5.03 -4.12
CA ASN A 41 -8.18 6.31 -3.60
C ASN A 41 -6.74 6.20 -3.04
N PHE A 42 -6.42 5.06 -2.41
CA PHE A 42 -5.06 4.80 -1.93
C PHE A 42 -4.11 4.59 -3.11
N ARG A 43 -4.50 3.85 -4.14
CA ARG A 43 -3.69 3.68 -5.37
C ARG A 43 -3.39 5.02 -6.02
N CYS A 44 -4.39 5.85 -6.25
CA CYS A 44 -4.24 7.19 -6.82
C CYS A 44 -3.29 8.08 -5.99
N ALA A 45 -3.40 8.02 -4.66
CA ALA A 45 -2.51 8.75 -3.76
C ALA A 45 -1.04 8.28 -3.83
N ILE A 46 -0.79 7.00 -4.10
CA ILE A 46 0.57 6.47 -4.31
C ILE A 46 1.09 6.83 -5.69
N GLU A 47 0.27 6.68 -6.75
CA GLU A 47 0.62 6.99 -8.15
C GLU A 47 0.97 8.47 -8.37
N SER A 48 0.34 9.37 -7.61
CA SER A 48 0.61 10.82 -7.70
C SER A 48 1.97 11.25 -7.12
N ARG A 49 2.74 10.34 -6.52
CA ARG A 49 4.06 10.64 -5.94
C ARG A 49 5.16 10.48 -6.99
N ASP A 50 6.18 11.32 -6.90
CA ASP A 50 7.35 11.26 -7.81
C ASP A 50 8.15 9.95 -7.70
N THR A 51 8.09 9.29 -6.55
CA THR A 51 8.82 8.05 -6.27
C THR A 51 7.88 6.99 -5.71
N LEU A 52 7.89 5.81 -6.33
CA LEU A 52 7.17 4.65 -5.83
C LEU A 52 7.84 4.14 -4.53
N PRO A 53 7.08 3.87 -3.46
CA PRO A 53 7.62 3.25 -2.26
C PRO A 53 8.15 1.83 -2.55
N SER A 54 9.12 1.37 -1.76
CA SER A 54 9.51 -0.05 -1.76
C SER A 54 8.35 -0.93 -1.33
N ALA A 55 8.37 -2.21 -1.72
CA ALA A 55 7.30 -3.15 -1.41
C ALA A 55 7.03 -3.28 0.10
N ASP A 56 8.09 -3.25 0.93
CA ASP A 56 7.96 -3.26 2.39
C ASP A 56 7.29 -2.00 2.94
N ALA A 57 7.67 -0.83 2.42
CA ALA A 57 7.04 0.43 2.80
C ALA A 57 5.58 0.49 2.33
N LEU A 58 5.31 -0.02 1.14
CA LEU A 58 3.97 -0.10 0.58
C LEU A 58 3.08 -1.06 1.39
N LYS A 59 3.60 -2.21 1.79
CA LYS A 59 2.93 -3.16 2.70
C LYS A 59 2.47 -2.49 4.00
N ILE A 60 3.34 -1.72 4.64
CA ILE A 60 3.00 -1.01 5.89
C ILE A 60 1.85 -0.03 5.63
N LYS A 61 1.96 0.79 4.58
CA LYS A 61 0.94 1.78 4.21
C LYS A 61 -0.42 1.16 3.91
N ILE A 62 -0.44 0.02 3.22
CA ILE A 62 -1.67 -0.70 2.90
C ILE A 62 -2.34 -1.23 4.19
N LEU A 63 -1.55 -1.72 5.14
CA LEU A 63 -2.07 -2.17 6.44
C LEU A 63 -2.63 -1.01 7.26
N GLU A 64 -1.92 0.12 7.32
CA GLU A 64 -2.39 1.34 8.00
C GLU A 64 -3.72 1.85 7.43
N GLU A 65 -3.84 1.91 6.10
CA GLU A 65 -5.07 2.30 5.40
C GLU A 65 -6.21 1.31 5.71
N SER A 66 -5.94 0.01 5.67
CA SER A 66 -6.92 -1.02 6.01
C SER A 66 -7.42 -0.89 7.45
N GLU A 67 -6.53 -0.65 8.40
CA GLU A 67 -6.90 -0.48 9.82
C GLU A 67 -7.67 0.83 10.04
N SER A 68 -7.28 1.91 9.36
CA SER A 68 -7.97 3.21 9.42
C SER A 68 -9.41 3.09 8.93
N ARG A 69 -9.65 2.31 7.87
CA ARG A 69 -11.01 2.00 7.37
C ARG A 69 -11.83 1.19 8.35
N ARG A 70 -11.21 0.22 9.03
CA ARG A 70 -11.88 -0.61 10.05
C ARG A 70 -12.25 0.18 11.32
N GLY A 71 -11.48 1.23 11.65
CA GLY A 71 -11.77 2.14 12.77
C GLY A 71 -12.75 3.28 12.45
N GLY A 72 -13.25 3.35 11.21
CA GLY A 72 -14.06 4.46 10.68
C GLY A 72 -15.52 4.53 11.14
N GLU A 73 -16.03 3.58 11.94
CA GLU A 73 -17.37 3.68 12.54
C GLU A 73 -17.42 4.44 13.89
N SER A 74 -16.34 5.09 14.35
CA SER A 74 -16.39 5.80 15.65
C SER A 74 -15.64 7.12 15.76
N LEU A 75 -15.15 7.74 14.68
CA LEU A 75 -14.52 9.07 14.79
C LEU A 75 -14.95 10.04 13.68
N THR A 76 -16.24 10.41 13.69
CA THR A 76 -16.74 11.64 13.06
C THR A 76 -16.25 12.93 13.79
N THR A 77 -15.05 12.95 14.39
CA THR A 77 -14.62 14.11 15.20
C THR A 77 -13.10 14.40 15.27
N ARG A 78 -12.21 13.67 14.58
CA ARG A 78 -10.76 13.90 14.78
C ARG A 78 -9.85 14.24 13.60
N TYR A 79 -10.39 14.73 12.48
CA TYR A 79 -9.59 15.51 11.53
C TYR A 79 -10.43 16.63 10.89
N PRO A 80 -10.47 17.83 11.49
CA PRO A 80 -10.99 19.00 10.80
C PRO A 80 -9.90 19.52 9.85
N GLU A 81 -10.13 19.40 8.54
CA GLU A 81 -9.62 20.29 7.47
C GLU A 81 -8.12 20.68 7.44
N ARG A 82 -7.21 19.93 8.07
CA ARG A 82 -5.77 20.28 8.07
C ARG A 82 -4.85 19.08 7.89
N LEU A 83 -4.80 18.52 6.68
CA LEU A 83 -3.55 17.94 6.21
C LEU A 83 -3.32 18.10 4.70
N PHE A 84 -3.68 19.28 4.17
CA PHE A 84 -3.08 19.83 2.95
C PHE A 84 -1.60 20.24 3.13
N ILE A 85 -0.92 19.75 4.19
CA ILE A 85 0.47 20.09 4.51
C ILE A 85 1.27 18.80 4.63
N PHE A 86 1.31 17.99 3.58
CA PHE A 86 2.48 17.15 3.38
C PHE A 86 3.61 18.07 2.93
N LYS A 87 4.31 18.58 3.95
CA LYS A 87 5.71 19.00 3.96
C LYS A 87 6.29 19.27 2.56
N LYS A 88 6.00 20.47 2.07
CA LYS A 88 6.76 21.13 1.01
C LYS A 88 8.24 21.13 1.45
N ILE A 89 9.10 20.60 0.58
CA ILE A 89 10.57 20.71 0.66
C ILE A 89 10.96 22.18 0.77
#